data_AF-A0A842MF44-F1
#
_entry.id   AF-A0A842MF44-F1
#
_cell.length_a   1.000
_cell.length_b   1.000
_cell.length_c   1.000
_cell.angle_alpha   90.00
_cell.angle_beta   90.00
_cell.angle_gamma   90.00
#
_symmetry.space_group_name_H-M   'P 1'
#
loop_
_entity.id
_entity.type
_entity.pdbx_description
1 polymer ?
#
loop_
_entity_poly.entity_id
_entity_poly.type
_entity_poly.pdbx_seq_one_letter_code
_entity_poly.pdbx_strand_id
1 'polypeptide(L)'
;SDWCISRQRIWGVPIPAFYCNDCGELILTSDRIRRVSEKVSKGGSDCWWRLEPAELLDDLAFCPKCKSKSLRKETDIFDVWFDSGTSHMAVLTTRPELKWPATMYLEGSDQHRGWFQTSLLTSVATRGRAPFEMVLTHGFIVDGEGRKMSKSLGNVVQPQEVIGKYGADILRLWVASTDYRNDIRISETILRN
;
A
#
# COMPACT_ATOMS: atom_id res chain seq x y z
N SER A 1 1.45 -20.51 3.71
CA SER A 1 0.82 -20.07 2.45
C SER A 1 1.69 -19.00 1.88
N ASP A 2 1.93 -19.04 0.57
CA ASP A 2 2.75 -18.06 -0.12
C ASP A 2 1.90 -16.84 -0.47
N TRP A 3 2.55 -15.68 -0.61
CA TRP A 3 1.92 -14.44 -1.04
C TRP A 3 2.09 -14.27 -2.55
N CYS A 4 1.00 -14.39 -3.30
CA CYS A 4 0.97 -14.05 -4.72
C CYS A 4 0.96 -12.52 -4.88
N ILE A 5 2.12 -11.94 -5.25
CA ILE A 5 2.32 -10.49 -5.36
C ILE A 5 2.02 -9.92 -6.76
N SER A 6 1.78 -10.74 -7.78
CA SER A 6 1.56 -10.26 -9.15
C SER A 6 0.07 -10.18 -9.53
N ARG A 7 -0.30 -9.23 -10.38
CA ARG A 7 -1.66 -9.04 -10.90
C ARG A 7 -1.62 -8.71 -12.39
N GLN A 8 -2.51 -9.36 -13.16
CA GLN A 8 -2.73 -9.07 -14.59
C GLN A 8 -3.65 -7.84 -14.74
N ARG A 9 -3.14 -6.67 -14.39
CA ARG A 9 -3.84 -5.38 -14.42
C ARG A 9 -2.89 -4.29 -14.91
N ILE A 10 -3.44 -3.15 -15.32
CA ILE A 10 -2.66 -2.03 -15.86
C ILE A 10 -2.41 -0.89 -14.85
N TRP A 11 -3.23 -0.80 -13.80
CA TRP A 11 -3.15 0.28 -12.81
C TRP A 11 -2.45 -0.18 -11.54
N GLY A 12 -1.17 0.17 -11.42
CA GLY A 12 -0.32 -0.06 -10.24
C GLY A 12 1.16 -0.06 -10.61
N VAL A 13 2.02 -0.43 -9.66
CA VAL A 13 3.47 -0.44 -9.85
C VAL A 13 3.89 -1.67 -10.66
N PRO A 14 4.53 -1.52 -11.84
CA PRO A 14 4.97 -2.66 -12.64
C PRO A 14 6.08 -3.47 -11.96
N ILE A 15 6.06 -4.79 -12.16
CA ILE A 15 7.16 -5.65 -11.71
C ILE A 15 8.36 -5.41 -12.64
N PRO A 16 9.53 -4.96 -12.15
CA PRO A 16 10.65 -4.54 -12.99
C PRO A 16 11.47 -5.74 -13.51
N ALA A 17 10.79 -6.70 -14.13
CA ALA A 17 11.35 -7.91 -14.72
C ALA A 17 11.36 -7.79 -16.25
N PHE A 18 12.37 -8.42 -16.86
CA PHE A 18 12.49 -8.53 -18.31
C PHE A 18 12.64 -10.00 -18.70
N TYR A 19 12.29 -10.34 -19.93
CA TYR A 19 12.54 -11.66 -20.52
C TYR A 19 13.31 -11.51 -21.82
N CYS A 20 14.23 -12.43 -22.08
CA CYS A 20 14.89 -12.50 -23.39
C CYS A 20 13.98 -13.24 -24.38
N ASN A 21 13.71 -12.63 -25.54
CA ASN A 21 12.90 -13.28 -26.58
C ASN A 21 13.63 -14.46 -27.25
N ASP A 22 14.96 -14.43 -27.30
CA ASP A 22 15.73 -15.41 -28.05
C ASP A 22 16.01 -16.69 -27.25
N CYS A 23 16.15 -16.59 -25.92
CA CYS A 23 16.46 -17.75 -25.06
C CYS A 23 15.48 -17.97 -23.91
N GLY A 24 14.47 -17.10 -23.75
CA GLY A 24 13.44 -17.22 -22.71
C GLY A 24 13.89 -16.85 -21.29
N GLU A 25 15.15 -16.46 -21.08
CA GLU A 25 15.70 -16.18 -19.76
C GLU A 25 14.95 -15.03 -19.06
N LEU A 26 14.57 -15.25 -17.79
CA LEU A 26 14.08 -14.21 -16.88
C LEU A 26 15.26 -13.36 -16.39
N ILE A 27 15.15 -12.06 -16.56
CA ILE A 27 16.17 -11.08 -16.20
C ILE A 27 15.58 -10.19 -15.10
N LEU A 28 15.96 -10.50 -13.86
CA LEU A 28 15.54 -9.79 -12.66
C LEU A 28 16.74 -9.61 -11.72
N THR A 29 17.68 -8.76 -12.11
CA THR A 29 18.94 -8.54 -11.39
C THR A 29 18.97 -7.16 -10.72
N SER A 30 19.66 -7.05 -9.58
CA SER A 30 19.62 -5.84 -8.75
C SER A 30 20.13 -4.56 -9.43
N ASP A 31 21.11 -4.67 -10.32
CA ASP A 31 21.62 -3.58 -11.16
C ASP A 31 20.54 -3.02 -12.11
N ARG A 32 19.80 -3.89 -12.79
CA ARG A 32 18.71 -3.54 -13.70
C ARG A 32 17.51 -2.98 -12.96
N ILE A 33 17.13 -3.58 -11.83
CA ILE A 33 16.05 -3.08 -10.97
C ILE A 33 16.37 -1.67 -10.48
N ARG A 34 17.62 -1.39 -10.06
CA ARG A 34 18.05 -0.04 -9.66
C ARG A 34 17.96 0.94 -10.82
N ARG A 35 18.37 0.57 -12.03
CA ARG A 35 18.26 1.44 -13.21
C ARG A 35 16.80 1.81 -13.50
N VAL A 36 15.90 0.84 -13.46
CA VAL A 36 14.45 1.09 -13.60
C VAL A 36 13.95 2.02 -12.49
N SER A 37 14.34 1.77 -11.24
CA SER A 37 13.97 2.60 -10.09
C SER A 37 14.42 4.06 -10.24
N GLU A 38 15.62 4.31 -10.80
CA GLU A 38 16.11 5.66 -11.10
C GLU A 38 15.31 6.38 -12.19
N LYS A 39 14.78 5.65 -13.17
CA LYS A 39 13.89 6.23 -14.20
C LYS A 39 12.52 6.53 -13.59
N VAL A 40 11.99 5.61 -12.78
CA VAL A 40 10.71 5.76 -12.07
C VAL A 40 10.74 6.94 -11.09
N SER A 41 11.86 7.16 -10.37
CA SER A 41 11.96 8.28 -9.42
C SER A 41 11.92 9.66 -10.09
N LYS A 42 12.28 9.75 -11.38
CA LYS A 42 12.24 11.00 -12.16
C LYS A 42 10.95 11.16 -12.96
N GLY A 43 10.42 10.07 -13.50
CA GLY A 43 9.34 10.09 -14.49
C GLY A 43 8.05 9.40 -14.07
N GLY A 44 7.95 8.92 -12.83
CA GLY A 44 6.84 8.10 -12.35
C GLY A 44 6.85 6.68 -12.92
N SER A 45 5.94 5.83 -12.42
CA SER A 45 5.80 4.43 -12.88
C SER A 45 5.41 4.31 -14.35
N ASP A 46 4.77 5.34 -14.92
CA ASP A 46 4.34 5.36 -16.33
C ASP A 46 5.49 5.25 -17.32
N CYS A 47 6.73 5.57 -16.90
CA CYS A 47 7.91 5.36 -17.73
C CYS A 47 8.07 3.89 -18.15
N TRP A 48 7.62 2.93 -17.33
CA TRP A 48 7.67 1.51 -17.67
C TRP A 48 6.86 1.19 -18.93
N TRP A 49 5.71 1.83 -19.11
CA TRP A 49 4.83 1.58 -20.26
C TRP A 49 5.30 2.32 -21.50
N ARG A 50 5.82 3.53 -21.32
CA ARG A 50 6.23 4.41 -22.42
C ARG A 50 7.60 4.09 -23.02
N LEU A 51 8.54 3.64 -22.20
CA LEU A 51 9.94 3.45 -22.61
C LEU A 51 10.23 2.01 -23.03
N GLU A 52 11.10 1.84 -24.00
CA GLU A 52 11.60 0.54 -24.42
C GLU A 52 12.68 0.00 -23.46
N PRO A 53 12.95 -1.32 -23.44
CA PRO A 53 14.01 -1.91 -22.60
C PRO A 53 15.38 -1.23 -22.76
N ALA A 54 15.71 -0.78 -23.96
CA ALA A 54 16.95 -0.05 -24.25
C ALA A 54 17.02 1.30 -23.51
N GLU A 55 15.89 2.00 -23.37
CA GLU A 55 15.81 3.29 -22.69
C GLU A 55 15.70 3.15 -21.17
N LEU A 56 15.13 2.04 -20.70
CA LEU A 56 15.00 1.71 -19.27
C LEU A 56 16.32 1.23 -18.67
N LEU A 57 17.10 0.45 -19.42
CA LEU A 57 18.30 -0.22 -18.91
C LEU A 57 19.61 0.40 -19.41
N ASP A 58 19.56 1.28 -20.40
CA ASP A 58 20.71 1.87 -21.11
C ASP A 58 21.74 0.78 -21.50
N ASP A 59 22.96 0.82 -20.96
CA ASP A 59 24.04 -0.12 -21.21
C ASP A 59 23.77 -1.56 -20.73
N LEU A 60 22.79 -1.74 -19.83
CA LEU A 60 22.39 -3.06 -19.31
C LEU A 60 21.28 -3.75 -20.13
N ALA A 61 20.87 -3.16 -21.25
CA ALA A 61 19.82 -3.64 -22.15
C ALA A 61 20.24 -4.85 -23.00
N PHE A 62 20.71 -5.91 -22.35
CA PHE A 62 21.04 -7.18 -22.97
C PHE A 62 20.80 -8.35 -21.99
N CYS A 63 20.57 -9.53 -22.54
CA CYS A 63 20.43 -10.78 -21.79
C CYS A 63 21.79 -11.21 -21.22
N PRO A 64 21.94 -11.37 -19.89
CA PRO A 64 23.20 -11.79 -19.29
C PRO A 64 23.69 -13.16 -19.79
N LYS A 65 22.77 -14.05 -20.19
CA LYS A 65 23.02 -15.42 -20.63
C LYS A 65 23.47 -15.52 -22.09
N CYS A 66 22.65 -15.07 -23.04
CA CYS A 66 22.95 -15.20 -24.48
C CYS A 66 23.44 -13.92 -25.16
N LYS A 67 23.55 -12.80 -24.42
CA LYS A 67 23.97 -11.47 -24.90
C LYS A 67 23.04 -10.81 -25.93
N SER A 68 21.89 -11.42 -26.23
CA SER A 68 20.87 -10.80 -27.08
C SER A 68 20.37 -9.48 -26.50
N LYS A 69 20.08 -8.51 -27.38
CA LYS A 69 19.42 -7.26 -27.04
C LYS A 69 17.89 -7.33 -27.19
N SER A 70 17.35 -8.45 -27.68
CA SER A 70 15.92 -8.68 -27.83
C SER A 70 15.30 -9.02 -26.48
N LEU A 71 14.87 -7.97 -25.78
CA LEU A 71 14.24 -8.05 -24.46
C LEU A 71 12.77 -7.63 -24.55
N ARG A 72 11.92 -8.24 -23.74
CA ARG A 72 10.54 -7.79 -23.49
C ARG A 72 10.32 -7.55 -22.00
N LYS A 73 9.45 -6.59 -21.67
CA LYS A 73 9.08 -6.26 -20.30
C LYS A 73 8.07 -7.27 -19.74
N GLU A 74 8.09 -7.48 -18.43
CA GLU A 74 6.94 -8.01 -17.69
C GLU A 74 5.76 -7.04 -17.79
N THR A 75 4.55 -7.59 -17.84
CA THR A 75 3.28 -6.86 -17.93
C THR A 75 2.48 -6.90 -16.65
N ASP A 76 2.79 -7.84 -15.75
CA ASP A 76 2.19 -7.87 -14.42
C ASP A 76 2.63 -6.67 -13.57
N ILE A 77 1.70 -6.21 -12.73
CA ILE A 77 1.94 -5.22 -11.68
C ILE A 77 1.99 -5.90 -10.31
N PHE A 78 2.56 -5.22 -9.32
CA PHE A 78 2.44 -5.61 -7.93
C PHE A 78 1.00 -5.47 -7.43
N ASP A 79 0.65 -6.29 -6.44
CA ASP A 79 -0.60 -6.14 -5.73
C ASP A 79 -0.60 -4.94 -4.78
N VAL A 80 -1.77 -4.34 -4.56
CA VAL A 80 -1.92 -3.10 -3.78
C VAL A 80 -1.51 -3.23 -2.31
N TRP A 81 -1.49 -4.43 -1.75
CA TRP A 81 -0.95 -4.69 -0.41
C TRP A 81 0.58 -4.69 -0.38
N PHE A 82 1.24 -4.95 -1.51
CA PHE A 82 2.68 -4.74 -1.64
C PHE A 82 3.00 -3.24 -1.65
N ASP A 83 2.23 -2.46 -2.41
CA ASP A 83 2.37 -1.00 -2.46
C ASP A 83 2.21 -0.37 -1.06
N SER A 84 1.08 -0.60 -0.41
CA SER A 84 0.85 -0.12 0.96
C SER A 84 1.82 -0.74 1.96
N GLY A 85 2.13 -2.03 1.82
CA GLY A 85 3.08 -2.76 2.66
C GLY A 85 4.49 -2.19 2.63
N THR A 86 4.91 -1.56 1.53
CA THR A 86 6.24 -0.93 1.42
C THR A 86 6.27 0.53 1.88
N SER A 87 5.16 1.08 2.37
CA SER A 87 5.09 2.48 2.81
C SER A 87 6.08 2.83 3.93
N HIS A 88 6.43 1.86 4.80
CA HIS A 88 7.45 2.06 5.83
C HIS A 88 8.82 2.42 5.24
N MET A 89 9.17 1.87 4.06
CA MET A 89 10.38 2.26 3.35
C MET A 89 10.14 3.54 2.56
N ALA A 90 9.07 3.57 1.75
CA ALA A 90 8.81 4.65 0.80
C ALA A 90 8.56 6.00 1.47
N VAL A 91 8.11 6.03 2.73
CA VAL A 91 7.75 7.24 3.47
C VAL A 91 8.64 7.47 4.69
N LEU A 92 8.73 6.51 5.62
CA LEU A 92 9.41 6.76 6.90
C LEU A 92 10.93 6.91 6.77
N THR A 93 11.53 6.38 5.70
CA THR A 93 12.98 6.46 5.49
C THR A 93 13.40 7.56 4.51
N THR A 94 12.43 8.17 3.81
CA THR A 94 12.68 9.20 2.78
C THR A 94 12.42 10.61 3.29
N ARG A 95 11.59 10.76 4.33
CA ARG A 95 11.23 12.05 4.92
C ARG A 95 12.02 12.31 6.21
N PRO A 96 12.81 13.40 6.28
CA PRO A 96 13.73 13.65 7.39
C PRO A 96 13.03 13.89 8.74
N GLU A 97 11.77 14.31 8.74
CA GLU A 97 10.96 14.53 9.93
C GLU A 97 10.33 13.25 10.52
N LEU A 98 10.47 12.11 9.82
CA LEU A 98 9.93 10.83 10.24
C LEU A 98 11.04 9.91 10.76
N LYS A 99 10.64 8.88 11.51
CA LYS A 99 11.55 7.84 11.99
C LYS A 99 11.12 6.46 11.52
N TRP A 100 12.10 5.61 11.30
CA TRP A 100 11.92 4.17 11.12
C TRP A 100 12.74 3.43 12.19
N PRO A 101 12.14 2.47 12.92
CA PRO A 101 10.72 2.07 12.87
C PRO A 101 9.79 3.16 13.43
N ALA A 102 8.53 3.13 13.01
CA ALA A 102 7.49 3.96 13.60
C ALA A 102 7.25 3.58 15.07
N THR A 103 6.91 4.54 15.93
CA THR A 103 6.52 4.21 17.32
C THR A 103 5.25 3.35 17.34
N MET A 104 4.29 3.65 16.48
CA MET A 104 3.00 2.98 16.48
C MET A 104 2.38 2.98 15.09
N TYR A 105 1.77 1.85 14.72
CA TYR A 105 0.76 1.78 13.66
C TYR A 105 -0.63 1.70 14.32
N LEU A 106 -1.61 2.41 13.76
CA LEU A 106 -2.98 2.47 14.27
C LEU A 106 -3.96 2.39 13.11
N GLU A 107 -4.76 1.34 13.05
CA GLU A 107 -5.79 1.13 12.03
C GLU A 107 -6.92 0.21 12.56
N GLY A 108 -7.93 -0.02 11.73
CA GLY A 108 -9.01 -0.97 12.00
C GLY A 108 -8.53 -2.43 12.14
N SER A 109 -9.28 -3.23 12.90
CA SER A 109 -8.96 -4.65 13.17
C SER A 109 -8.78 -5.52 11.92
N ASP A 110 -9.38 -5.17 10.78
CA ASP A 110 -9.19 -5.84 9.50
C ASP A 110 -7.76 -5.77 8.97
N GLN A 111 -6.98 -4.77 9.39
CA GLN A 111 -5.61 -4.59 8.93
C GLN A 111 -4.62 -5.63 9.47
N HIS A 112 -5.01 -6.46 10.44
CA HIS A 112 -4.23 -7.65 10.83
C HIS A 112 -3.99 -8.62 9.67
N ARG A 113 -4.89 -8.64 8.68
CA ARG A 113 -4.76 -9.42 7.44
C ARG A 113 -4.53 -8.57 6.19
N GLY A 114 -4.31 -7.27 6.41
CA GLY A 114 -4.04 -6.27 5.38
C GLY A 114 -2.71 -5.59 5.66
N TRP A 115 -2.75 -4.29 5.88
CA TRP A 115 -1.56 -3.43 5.93
C TRP A 115 -0.57 -3.79 7.03
N PHE A 116 -1.01 -4.16 8.25
CA PHE A 116 -0.08 -4.58 9.30
C PHE A 116 0.71 -5.82 8.89
N GLN A 117 0.04 -6.79 8.27
CA GLN A 117 0.67 -8.02 7.82
C GLN A 117 1.66 -7.74 6.70
N THR A 118 1.25 -7.00 5.66
CA THR A 118 2.13 -6.79 4.51
C THR A 118 3.30 -5.87 4.84
N SER A 119 3.12 -4.85 5.68
CA SER A 119 4.23 -4.05 6.21
C SER A 119 5.19 -4.86 7.07
N LEU A 120 4.69 -5.80 7.89
CA LEU A 120 5.56 -6.69 8.65
C LEU A 120 6.37 -7.59 7.72
N LEU A 121 5.73 -8.21 6.72
CA LEU A 121 6.39 -9.12 5.78
C LEU A 121 7.49 -8.43 4.99
N THR A 122 7.19 -7.29 4.36
CA THR A 122 8.14 -6.51 3.56
C THR A 122 9.31 -6.00 4.41
N SER A 123 9.04 -5.54 5.63
CA SER A 123 10.07 -5.05 6.55
C SER A 123 10.97 -6.16 7.06
N VAL A 124 10.42 -7.31 7.46
CA VAL A 124 11.23 -8.46 7.91
C VAL A 124 12.08 -8.98 6.76
N ALA A 125 11.52 -9.09 5.54
CA ALA A 125 12.25 -9.55 4.37
C ALA A 125 13.44 -8.64 4.00
N THR A 126 13.32 -7.32 4.20
CA THR A 126 14.34 -6.35 3.76
C THR A 126 15.23 -5.81 4.87
N ARG A 127 14.78 -5.87 6.13
CA ARG A 127 15.44 -5.25 7.30
C ARG A 127 15.52 -6.15 8.53
N GLY A 128 14.92 -7.34 8.51
CA GLY A 128 14.99 -8.32 9.61
C GLY A 128 14.22 -7.95 10.88
N ARG A 129 13.35 -6.93 10.85
CA ARG A 129 12.51 -6.53 12.00
C ARG A 129 11.18 -5.91 11.55
N ALA A 130 10.23 -5.80 12.49
CA ALA A 130 8.98 -5.08 12.28
C ALA A 130 9.21 -3.57 12.01
N PRO A 131 8.38 -2.93 11.16
CA PRO A 131 8.51 -1.50 10.83
C PRO A 131 7.88 -0.58 11.88
N PHE A 132 7.29 -1.15 12.93
CA PHE A 132 6.65 -0.46 14.04
C PHE A 132 7.11 -1.05 15.38
N GLU A 133 7.11 -0.24 16.44
CA GLU A 133 7.37 -0.67 17.82
C GLU A 133 6.07 -1.20 18.48
N MET A 134 4.92 -0.64 18.14
CA MET A 134 3.61 -1.03 18.67
C MET A 134 2.53 -1.02 17.57
N VAL A 135 1.48 -1.83 17.78
CA VAL A 135 0.26 -1.82 16.97
C VAL A 135 -0.91 -1.55 17.90
N LEU A 136 -1.73 -0.56 17.54
CA LEU A 136 -3.02 -0.30 18.17
C LEU A 136 -4.12 -0.57 17.14
N THR A 137 -5.17 -1.27 17.57
CA THR A 137 -6.31 -1.57 16.71
C THR A 137 -7.60 -1.03 17.29
N HIS A 138 -8.49 -0.59 16.41
CA HIS A 138 -9.85 -0.23 16.78
C HIS A 138 -10.90 -1.06 16.02
N GLY A 139 -12.12 -1.10 16.56
CA GLY A 139 -13.28 -1.71 15.90
C GLY A 139 -13.80 -0.89 14.72
N PHE A 140 -14.84 -1.39 14.07
CA PHE A 140 -15.52 -0.70 12.97
C PHE A 140 -16.52 0.32 13.50
N ILE A 141 -16.76 1.38 12.72
CA ILE A 141 -17.94 2.23 12.94
C ILE A 141 -19.16 1.51 12.37
N VAL A 142 -20.19 1.35 13.19
CA VAL A 142 -21.46 0.70 12.87
C VAL A 142 -22.63 1.64 13.18
N ASP A 143 -23.81 1.35 12.65
CA ASP A 143 -25.00 2.17 12.93
C ASP A 143 -25.41 2.08 14.43
N GLY A 144 -26.40 2.87 14.83
CA GLY A 144 -26.89 2.91 16.22
C GLY A 144 -27.42 1.56 16.75
N GLU A 145 -27.81 0.65 15.86
CA GLU A 145 -28.27 -0.71 16.18
C GLU A 145 -27.12 -1.74 16.17
N GLY A 146 -25.91 -1.32 15.79
CA GLY A 146 -24.74 -2.19 15.69
C GLY A 146 -24.61 -2.93 14.35
N ARG A 147 -25.35 -2.54 13.31
CA ARG A 147 -25.25 -3.14 11.98
C ARG A 147 -24.18 -2.45 11.15
N LYS A 148 -23.55 -3.21 10.27
CA LYS A 148 -22.63 -2.67 9.26
C LYS A 148 -23.34 -1.59 8.44
N MET A 149 -22.70 -0.44 8.31
CA MET A 149 -23.22 0.65 7.49
C MET A 149 -23.15 0.31 6.00
N SER A 150 -24.20 0.61 5.24
CA SER A 150 -24.21 0.50 3.79
C SER A 150 -25.17 1.51 3.15
N LYS A 151 -24.82 2.03 1.98
CA LYS A 151 -25.65 3.01 1.26
C LYS A 151 -27.05 2.46 0.95
N SER A 152 -27.16 1.18 0.62
CA SER A 152 -28.43 0.52 0.30
C SER A 152 -29.38 0.41 1.50
N LEU A 153 -28.85 0.34 2.73
CA LEU A 153 -29.65 0.32 3.95
C LEU A 153 -30.00 1.74 4.44
N GLY A 154 -29.41 2.79 3.86
CA GLY A 154 -29.62 4.17 4.28
C GLY A 154 -29.13 4.48 5.69
N ASN A 155 -28.33 3.59 6.30
CA ASN A 155 -27.85 3.70 7.68
C ASN A 155 -26.43 4.27 7.79
N VAL A 156 -25.95 4.94 6.74
CA VAL A 156 -24.62 5.56 6.71
C VAL A 156 -24.70 6.94 7.35
N VAL A 157 -23.84 7.21 8.33
CA VAL A 157 -23.61 8.56 8.85
C VAL A 157 -22.30 9.07 8.28
N GLN A 158 -22.34 10.10 7.44
CA GLN A 158 -21.11 10.66 6.87
C GLN A 158 -20.44 11.63 7.84
N PRO A 159 -19.10 11.59 8.01
CA PRO A 159 -18.40 12.56 8.85
C PRO A 159 -18.71 14.02 8.50
N GLN A 160 -18.86 14.34 7.20
CA GLN A 160 -19.17 15.70 6.73
C GLN A 160 -20.57 16.18 7.14
N GLU A 161 -21.55 15.28 7.21
CA GLU A 161 -22.90 15.62 7.68
C GLU A 161 -22.88 15.97 9.17
N VAL A 162 -22.13 15.21 9.97
CA VAL A 162 -21.94 15.48 11.40
C VAL A 162 -21.21 16.80 11.60
N ILE A 163 -20.12 17.04 10.87
CA ILE A 163 -19.35 18.28 10.94
C ILE A 163 -20.21 19.49 10.55
N GLY A 164 -21.00 19.38 9.47
CA GLY A 164 -21.87 20.47 9.02
C GLY A 164 -22.97 20.82 10.03
N LYS A 165 -23.48 19.82 10.78
CA LYS A 165 -24.58 20.00 11.72
C LYS A 165 -24.15 20.37 13.13
N TYR A 166 -23.04 19.79 13.61
CA TYR A 166 -22.62 19.88 15.01
C TYR A 166 -21.19 20.45 15.18
N GLY A 167 -20.44 20.60 14.09
CA GLY A 167 -19.04 21.00 14.14
C GLY A 167 -18.07 19.81 14.32
N ALA A 168 -16.82 20.01 13.94
CA ALA A 168 -15.79 18.98 14.02
C ALA A 168 -15.45 18.57 15.46
N ASP A 169 -15.54 19.50 16.42
CA ASP A 169 -15.21 19.21 17.82
C ASP A 169 -16.21 18.24 18.46
N ILE A 170 -17.48 18.29 18.08
CA ILE A 170 -18.47 17.31 18.55
C ILE A 170 -18.15 15.91 18.02
N LEU A 171 -17.76 15.78 16.75
CA LEU A 171 -17.33 14.51 16.19
C LEU A 171 -16.07 13.98 16.93
N ARG A 172 -15.10 14.85 17.23
CA ARG A 172 -13.88 14.49 17.96
C ARG A 172 -14.17 14.08 19.40
N LEU A 173 -15.06 14.80 20.09
CA LEU A 173 -15.48 14.49 21.45
C LEU A 173 -16.18 13.14 21.50
N TRP A 174 -17.04 12.85 20.52
CA TRP A 174 -17.66 11.53 20.38
C TRP A 174 -16.62 10.43 20.17
N VAL A 175 -15.65 10.60 19.26
CA VAL A 175 -14.56 9.62 19.11
C VAL A 175 -13.84 9.38 20.44
N ALA A 176 -13.51 10.45 21.16
CA ALA A 176 -12.79 10.38 22.44
C ALA A 176 -13.60 9.74 23.58
N SER A 177 -14.93 9.72 23.51
CA SER A 177 -15.81 9.13 24.54
C SER A 177 -16.13 7.65 24.30
N THR A 178 -15.67 7.08 23.18
CA THR A 178 -15.98 5.70 22.79
C THR A 178 -14.95 4.69 23.27
N ASP A 179 -15.39 3.47 23.59
CA ASP A 179 -14.50 2.32 23.77
C ASP A 179 -14.12 1.75 22.40
N TYR A 180 -13.02 2.24 21.84
CA TYR A 180 -12.55 1.88 20.50
C TYR A 180 -12.14 0.41 20.33
N ARG A 181 -12.01 -0.36 21.41
CA ARG A 181 -11.59 -1.77 21.34
C ARG A 181 -12.66 -2.67 20.73
N ASN A 182 -13.91 -2.22 20.74
CA ASN A 182 -15.06 -2.89 20.13
C ASN A 182 -15.58 -2.07 18.94
N ASP A 183 -16.54 -2.61 18.20
CA ASP A 183 -17.27 -1.84 17.21
C ASP A 183 -17.99 -0.64 17.86
N ILE A 184 -17.90 0.51 17.21
CA ILE A 184 -18.31 1.80 17.74
C ILE A 184 -19.61 2.21 17.05
N ARG A 185 -20.67 2.41 17.84
CA ARG A 185 -21.99 2.80 17.32
C ARG A 185 -22.09 4.30 17.12
N ILE A 186 -22.63 4.71 15.98
CA ILE A 186 -22.96 6.11 15.69
C ILE A 186 -24.42 6.27 15.26
N SER A 187 -25.09 7.28 15.79
CA SER A 187 -26.42 7.72 15.38
C SER A 187 -26.64 9.19 15.73
N GLU A 188 -27.65 9.84 15.14
CA GLU A 188 -27.97 11.23 15.51
C GLU A 188 -28.32 11.37 17.00
N THR A 189 -28.98 10.36 17.59
CA THR A 189 -29.32 10.34 19.01
C THR A 189 -28.06 10.28 19.88
N ILE A 190 -27.08 9.46 19.49
CA ILE A 190 -25.78 9.37 20.19
C ILE A 190 -25.02 10.71 20.11
N LEU A 191 -25.06 11.38 18.96
CA LEU A 191 -24.35 12.64 18.74
C LEU A 191 -25.01 13.88 19.39
N ARG A 192 -26.29 13.78 19.78
CA ARG A 192 -27.02 14.87 20.45
C ARG A 192 -26.86 14.88 21.96
N ASN A 193 -26.46 13.76 22.55
CA ASN A 193 -26.22 13.61 23.99
C ASN A 193 -24.82 14.12 24.35
#